data_AF-X1NNB3-F1
#
_entry.id   AF-X1NNB3-F1
#
_cell.length_a   1.000
_cell.length_b   1.000
_cell.length_c   1.000
_cell.angle_alpha   90.00
_cell.angle_beta   90.00
_cell.angle_gamma   90.00
#
_symmetry.space_group_name_H-M   'P 1'
#
loop_
_entity.id
_entity.type
_entity.pdbx_description
1 polymer ?
#
loop_
_entity_poly.entity_id
_entity_poly.type
_entity_poly.pdbx_seq_one_letter_code
_entity_poly.pdbx_strand_id
1 'polypeptide(L)'
;KNPIESIFGRSFQEVASYLTFTQHLLNPYAVLMTADLFNSLDKDTQNAFIRAAKESGKWFADSLGAVEEEYIRKMMRENSTVFIRIDTTPFSEKIRPLAHELEGKGEWSEGLFDYVRSLVE
;
A
#
# COMPACT_ATOMS: atom_id res chain seq x y z
N LYS A 1 -10.48 3.03 -5.98
CA LYS A 1 -9.80 3.02 -4.66
C LYS A 1 -8.66 4.01 -4.69
N ASN A 2 -8.53 4.87 -3.68
CA ASN A 2 -7.37 5.74 -3.50
C ASN A 2 -6.94 5.74 -2.02
N PRO A 3 -5.64 5.84 -1.70
CA PRO A 3 -5.16 6.15 -0.35
C PRO A 3 -5.68 7.50 0.18
N ILE A 4 -5.61 7.70 1.50
CA ILE A 4 -6.15 8.89 2.19
C ILE A 4 -5.54 10.18 1.67
N GLU A 5 -4.22 10.21 1.47
CA GLU A 5 -3.48 11.36 0.96
C GLU A 5 -3.96 11.76 -0.45
N SER A 6 -4.27 10.77 -1.29
CA SER A 6 -4.80 11.03 -2.63
C SER A 6 -6.25 11.49 -2.61
N ILE A 7 -7.07 11.03 -1.65
CA ILE A 7 -8.45 11.48 -1.50
C ILE A 7 -8.44 12.96 -1.11
N PHE A 8 -7.68 13.29 -0.07
CA PHE A 8 -7.54 14.65 0.43
C PHE A 8 -6.97 15.60 -0.63
N GLY A 9 -5.85 15.24 -1.25
CA GLY A 9 -5.16 16.09 -2.22
C GLY A 9 -5.91 16.32 -3.52
N ARG A 10 -6.94 15.52 -3.81
CA ARG A 10 -7.84 15.68 -4.98
C ARG A 10 -9.23 16.17 -4.59
N SER A 11 -9.45 16.54 -3.34
CA SER A 11 -10.72 17.04 -2.83
C SER A 11 -11.93 16.11 -3.02
N PHE A 12 -11.72 14.79 -3.08
CA PHE A 12 -12.84 13.86 -3.29
C PHE A 12 -13.86 13.87 -2.15
N GLN A 13 -13.43 14.25 -0.95
CA GLN A 13 -14.29 14.41 0.22
C GLN A 13 -15.37 15.51 0.05
N GLU A 14 -15.22 16.43 -0.91
CA GLU A 14 -16.22 17.47 -1.19
C GLU A 14 -17.50 16.90 -1.82
N VAL A 15 -17.39 15.76 -2.52
CA VAL A 15 -18.50 15.11 -3.22
C VAL A 15 -18.82 13.71 -2.69
N ALA A 16 -18.01 13.19 -1.77
CA ALA A 16 -18.19 11.88 -1.14
C ALA A 16 -17.93 11.95 0.37
N SER A 17 -19.00 12.03 1.16
CA SER A 17 -18.91 12.24 2.60
C SER A 17 -18.64 10.98 3.42
N TYR A 18 -18.68 9.79 2.82
CA TYR A 18 -18.48 8.52 3.53
C TYR A 18 -17.27 7.76 2.97
N LEU A 19 -16.29 7.49 3.82
CA LEU A 19 -15.07 6.76 3.47
C LEU A 19 -14.96 5.49 4.30
N THR A 20 -15.12 4.34 3.65
CA THR A 20 -15.05 3.02 4.29
C THR A 20 -13.67 2.39 4.14
N PHE A 21 -13.01 2.09 5.27
CA PHE A 21 -11.73 1.41 5.35
C PHE A 21 -11.88 -0.08 5.06
N THR A 22 -11.91 -0.41 3.77
CA THR A 22 -11.93 -1.78 3.27
C THR A 22 -10.56 -2.44 3.27
N GLN A 23 -9.48 -1.66 3.33
CA GLN A 23 -8.07 -2.13 3.37
C GLN A 23 -7.73 -3.21 2.31
N HIS A 24 -8.42 -3.22 1.18
CA HIS A 24 -8.38 -4.30 0.20
C HIS A 24 -7.12 -4.30 -0.68
N LEU A 25 -6.26 -3.30 -0.53
CA LEU A 25 -4.97 -3.24 -1.22
C LEU A 25 -4.01 -2.38 -0.40
N LEU A 26 -2.93 -2.99 0.07
CA LEU A 26 -1.75 -2.27 0.56
C LEU A 26 -0.95 -1.81 -0.67
N ASN A 27 -0.54 -0.54 -0.70
CA ASN A 27 0.24 0.01 -1.81
C ASN A 27 1.71 0.14 -1.38
N PRO A 28 2.54 -0.89 -1.55
CA PRO A 28 3.98 -0.73 -1.39
C PRO A 28 4.53 0.11 -2.54
N TYR A 29 5.53 0.93 -2.24
CA TYR A 29 6.29 1.66 -3.24
C TYR A 29 7.69 1.06 -3.35
N ALA A 30 8.16 0.89 -4.59
CA ALA A 30 9.52 0.44 -4.88
C ALA A 30 10.29 1.56 -5.58
N VAL A 31 11.51 1.81 -5.11
CA VAL A 31 12.48 2.64 -5.83
C VAL A 31 13.18 1.74 -6.85
N LEU A 32 13.03 2.06 -8.13
CA LEU A 32 13.58 1.28 -9.22
C LEU A 32 14.64 2.08 -9.97
N MET A 33 15.68 1.38 -10.41
CA MET A 33 16.73 1.89 -11.28
C MET A 33 17.03 0.84 -12.35
N THR A 34 17.37 1.28 -13.55
CA THR A 34 17.85 0.38 -14.61
C THR A 34 19.06 -0.41 -14.12
N ALA A 35 19.03 -1.73 -14.32
CA ALA A 35 20.11 -2.61 -13.88
C ALA A 35 21.46 -2.22 -14.52
N ASP A 36 21.47 -1.94 -15.82
CA ASP A 36 22.69 -1.54 -16.53
C ASP A 36 23.30 -0.25 -15.95
N LEU A 37 22.46 0.74 -15.65
CA LEU A 37 22.91 1.97 -15.01
C LEU A 37 23.48 1.67 -13.64
N PHE A 38 22.72 0.99 -12.76
CA PHE A 38 23.18 0.68 -11.41
C PHE A 38 24.50 -0.11 -11.41
N ASN A 39 24.61 -1.10 -12.29
CA ASN A 39 25.80 -1.94 -12.43
C ASN A 39 27.02 -1.20 -13.02
N SER A 40 26.80 -0.12 -13.78
CA SER A 40 27.87 0.73 -14.30
C SER A 40 28.50 1.65 -13.25
N LEU A 41 27.82 1.88 -12.12
CA LEU A 41 28.31 2.72 -11.03
C LEU A 41 29.39 1.98 -10.22
N ASP A 42 30.28 2.74 -9.58
CA ASP A 42 31.22 2.17 -8.62
C ASP A 42 30.50 1.66 -7.36
N LYS A 43 31.17 0.79 -6.61
CA LYS A 43 30.58 0.13 -5.42
C LYS A 43 30.15 1.12 -4.35
N ASP A 44 30.87 2.22 -4.14
CA ASP A 44 30.53 3.18 -3.09
C ASP A 44 29.25 3.93 -3.44
N THR A 45 29.09 4.30 -4.71
CA THR A 45 27.87 4.90 -5.25
C THR A 45 26.69 3.93 -5.20
N GLN A 46 26.87 2.67 -5.62
CA GLN A 46 25.83 1.63 -5.50
C GLN A 46 25.35 1.48 -4.06
N ASN A 47 26.30 1.39 -3.12
CA ASN A 47 25.99 1.28 -1.70
C ASN A 47 25.28 2.52 -1.16
N ALA A 48 25.64 3.71 -1.62
CA ALA A 48 24.95 4.95 -1.26
C ALA A 48 23.49 4.95 -1.71
N PHE A 49 23.19 4.52 -2.94
CA PHE A 49 21.81 4.38 -3.43
C PHE A 49 21.01 3.36 -2.61
N ILE A 50 21.60 2.19 -2.30
CA ILE A 50 20.93 1.17 -1.48
C ILE A 50 20.63 1.71 -0.08
N ARG A 51 21.58 2.41 0.56
CA ARG A 51 21.36 3.03 1.88
C ARG A 51 20.24 4.07 1.82
N ALA A 52 20.31 5.00 0.87
CA ALA A 52 19.30 6.03 0.70
C ALA A 52 17.90 5.44 0.49
N ALA A 53 17.77 4.41 -0.35
CA ALA A 53 16.50 3.74 -0.60
C ALA A 53 15.92 3.07 0.66
N LYS A 54 16.78 2.42 1.47
CA LYS A 54 16.39 1.80 2.75
C LYS A 54 15.97 2.85 3.78
N GLU A 55 16.75 3.92 3.92
CA GLU A 55 16.45 5.03 4.83
C GLU A 55 15.15 5.72 4.44
N SER A 56 14.93 6.01 3.16
CA SER A 56 13.68 6.59 2.67
C SER A 56 12.49 5.66 2.89
N GLY A 57 12.66 4.35 2.65
CA GLY A 57 11.61 3.36 2.87
C GLY A 57 11.21 3.26 4.34
N LYS A 58 12.20 3.27 5.25
CA LYS A 58 11.95 3.31 6.69
C LYS A 58 11.24 4.59 7.11
N TRP A 59 11.74 5.74 6.68
CA TRP A 59 11.13 7.03 7.00
C TRP A 59 9.68 7.11 6.51
N PHE A 60 9.40 6.62 5.30
CA PHE A 60 8.06 6.56 4.75
C PHE A 60 7.14 5.69 5.62
N ALA A 61 7.57 4.47 5.96
CA ALA A 61 6.78 3.55 6.78
C ALA A 61 6.49 4.13 8.18
N ASP A 62 7.49 4.76 8.80
CA ASP A 62 7.36 5.38 10.12
C ASP A 62 6.43 6.61 10.09
N SER A 63 6.38 7.34 8.98
CA SER A 63 5.62 8.60 8.86
C SER A 63 4.16 8.41 8.41
N LEU A 64 3.86 7.32 7.69
CA LEU A 64 2.59 7.14 6.99
C LEU A 64 1.38 7.28 7.91
N GLY A 65 1.38 6.61 9.06
CA GLY A 65 0.24 6.63 9.97
C GLY A 65 -0.08 8.02 10.52
N ALA A 66 0.94 8.82 10.84
CA ALA A 66 0.76 10.19 11.32
C ALA A 66 0.16 11.11 10.24
N VAL A 67 0.65 10.98 9.01
CA VAL A 67 0.15 11.75 7.85
C VAL A 67 -1.30 11.37 7.53
N GLU A 68 -1.63 10.08 7.48
CA GLU A 68 -3.00 9.62 7.25
C GLU A 68 -3.96 10.17 8.32
N GLU A 69 -3.57 10.10 9.59
CA GLU A 69 -4.39 10.58 10.70
C GLU A 69 -4.60 12.11 10.66
N GLU A 70 -3.59 12.88 10.24
CA GLU A 70 -3.73 14.31 10.01
C GLU A 70 -4.81 14.61 8.95
N TYR A 71 -4.75 13.95 7.80
CA TYR A 71 -5.72 14.18 6.72
C TYR A 71 -7.12 13.72 7.08
N ILE A 72 -7.27 12.57 7.78
CA ILE A 72 -8.56 12.13 8.32
C ILE A 72 -9.16 13.21 9.21
N ARG A 73 -8.38 13.75 10.15
CA ARG A 73 -8.85 14.82 11.05
C ARG A 73 -9.25 16.09 10.29
N LYS A 74 -8.52 16.49 9.26
CA LYS A 74 -8.88 17.65 8.42
C LYS A 74 -10.22 17.41 7.72
N MET A 75 -10.37 16.28 7.02
CA MET A 75 -11.62 15.95 6.32
C MET A 75 -12.83 15.84 7.26
N MET A 76 -12.66 15.30 8.47
CA MET A 76 -13.73 15.27 9.47
C MET A 76 -14.16 16.69 9.90
N ARG A 77 -13.20 17.58 10.16
CA ARG A 77 -13.49 18.93 10.65
C ARG A 77 -14.03 19.87 9.58
N GLU A 78 -13.45 19.81 8.39
CA GLU A 78 -13.66 20.81 7.33
C GLU A 78 -14.74 20.38 6.33
N ASN A 79 -14.90 19.07 6.12
CA ASN A 79 -15.83 18.52 5.13
C ASN A 79 -16.91 17.61 5.74
N SER A 80 -16.94 17.48 7.07
CA SER A 80 -17.84 16.57 7.79
C SER A 80 -17.79 15.13 7.28
N THR A 81 -16.62 14.69 6.78
CA THR A 81 -16.43 13.34 6.25
C THR A 81 -16.53 12.30 7.36
N VAL A 82 -17.33 11.27 7.13
CA VAL A 82 -17.54 10.13 8.03
C VAL A 82 -16.63 8.98 7.60
N PHE A 83 -15.82 8.53 8.54
CA PHE A 83 -14.89 7.41 8.35
C PHE A 83 -15.44 6.14 8.99
N ILE A 84 -15.59 5.08 8.20
CA ILE A 84 -16.21 3.81 8.63
C ILE A 84 -15.15 2.72 8.60
N ARG A 85 -14.93 2.06 9.74
CA ARG A 85 -14.12 0.84 9.82
C ARG A 85 -15.05 -0.37 9.82
N ILE A 86 -14.67 -1.40 9.06
CA ILE A 86 -15.44 -2.63 8.90
C ILE A 86 -14.55 -3.84 9.17
N ASP A 87 -15.17 -4.97 9.49
CA ASP A 87 -14.50 -6.26 9.40
C ASP A 87 -14.19 -6.58 7.93
N THR A 88 -12.90 -6.76 7.63
CA THR A 88 -12.41 -7.02 6.27
C THR A 88 -12.31 -8.51 5.96
N THR A 89 -12.50 -9.39 6.94
CA THR A 89 -12.41 -10.85 6.79
C THR A 89 -13.29 -11.38 5.66
N PRO A 90 -14.58 -11.01 5.56
CA PRO A 90 -15.44 -11.51 4.48
C PRO A 90 -15.02 -11.07 3.07
N PHE A 91 -14.34 -9.92 2.96
CA PHE A 91 -13.82 -9.42 1.68
C PHE A 91 -12.58 -10.20 1.26
N SER A 92 -11.68 -10.46 2.20
CA SER A 92 -10.46 -11.25 1.98
C SER A 92 -10.78 -12.68 1.56
N GLU A 93 -11.72 -13.34 2.26
CA GLU A 93 -12.12 -14.71 1.97
C GLU A 93 -12.72 -14.88 0.58
N LYS A 94 -13.44 -13.87 0.07
CA LYS A 94 -14.00 -13.90 -1.29
C LYS A 94 -12.95 -13.90 -2.41
N ILE A 95 -11.71 -13.47 -2.13
CA ILE A 95 -10.64 -13.46 -3.12
C ILE A 95 -9.87 -14.79 -3.15
N ARG A 96 -9.93 -15.60 -2.09
CA ARG A 96 -9.24 -16.89 -2.00
C ARG A 96 -9.51 -17.82 -3.20
N PRO A 97 -10.76 -18.00 -3.69
CA PRO A 97 -11.01 -18.84 -4.86
C PRO A 97 -10.30 -18.36 -6.13
N LEU A 98 -10.26 -17.03 -6.35
CA LEU A 98 -9.55 -16.45 -7.48
C LEU A 98 -8.04 -16.69 -7.36
N ALA A 99 -7.48 -16.58 -6.16
CA ALA A 99 -6.06 -16.84 -5.94
C ALA A 99 -5.70 -18.30 -6.31
N HIS A 100 -6.47 -19.28 -5.84
CA HIS A 100 -6.25 -20.68 -6.19
C HIS A 100 -6.52 -20.99 -7.68
N GLU A 101 -7.44 -20.26 -8.31
CA GLU A 101 -7.63 -20.34 -9.76
C GLU A 101 -6.36 -19.88 -10.52
N LEU A 102 -5.75 -18.76 -10.10
CA LEU A 102 -4.51 -18.25 -10.70
C LEU A 102 -3.33 -19.21 -10.48
N GLU A 103 -3.26 -19.86 -9.32
CA GLU A 103 -2.30 -20.94 -9.03
C GLU A 103 -2.54 -22.14 -9.93
N GLY A 104 -3.80 -22.60 -10.08
CA GLY A 104 -4.17 -23.72 -10.94
C GLY A 104 -3.93 -23.48 -12.43
N LYS A 105 -3.95 -22.22 -12.88
CA LYS A 105 -3.56 -21.82 -14.24
C LYS A 105 -2.05 -21.68 -14.44
N GLY A 106 -1.27 -21.74 -13.36
CA GLY A 106 0.18 -21.47 -13.38
C GLY A 106 0.53 -20.01 -13.62
N GLU A 107 -0.42 -19.08 -13.48
CA GLU A 107 -0.13 -17.64 -13.52
C GLU A 107 0.57 -17.21 -12.22
N TRP A 108 0.20 -17.84 -11.11
CA TRP A 108 0.86 -17.73 -9.81
C TRP A 108 1.51 -19.07 -9.44
N SER A 109 2.58 -19.03 -8.66
CA SER A 109 3.20 -20.24 -8.12
C SER A 109 2.23 -20.97 -7.18
N GLU A 110 2.17 -22.29 -7.26
CA GLU A 110 1.34 -23.12 -6.38
C GLU A 110 1.59 -22.81 -4.90
N GLY A 111 0.52 -22.55 -4.15
CA GLY A 111 0.57 -22.23 -2.72
C GLY A 111 1.08 -20.83 -2.36
N LEU A 112 1.31 -19.95 -3.36
CA LEU A 112 1.77 -18.58 -3.13
C LEU A 112 0.82 -17.80 -2.23
N PHE A 113 -0.49 -17.92 -2.44
CA PHE A 113 -1.47 -17.14 -1.70
C PHE A 113 -1.44 -17.47 -0.20
N ASP A 114 -1.48 -18.76 0.13
CA ASP A 114 -1.46 -19.21 1.52
C ASP A 114 -0.12 -18.92 2.20
N TYR A 115 0.98 -19.07 1.48
CA TYR A 115 2.30 -18.67 1.98
C TYR A 115 2.37 -17.19 2.33
N VAL A 116 1.94 -16.30 1.43
CA VAL A 116 1.97 -14.85 1.69
C VAL A 116 1.04 -14.49 2.86
N ARG A 117 -0.11 -15.14 2.98
CA ARG A 117 -1.03 -14.95 4.11
C ARG A 117 -0.42 -15.36 5.44
N SER A 118 0.36 -16.44 5.49
CA SER A 118 1.02 -16.90 6.71
C SER A 118 2.17 -16.00 7.18
N LEU A 119 2.61 -15.03 6.36
CA LEU A 119 3.66 -14.07 6.76
C LEU A 119 3.11 -12.88 7.58
N VAL A 120 1.79 -12.72 7.63
CA VAL A 120 1.10 -11.58 8.25
C VAL A 120 0.38 -11.99 9.55
N GLU A 121 0.25 -13.30 9.80
CA GLU A 121 -0.19 -13.89 11.08
C GLU A 121 0.99 -14.04 12.04
#